data_AF-A0A3M5FFG1-F1
#
_entry.id   AF-A0A3M5FFG1-F1
#
_cell.length_a   1.000
_cell.length_b   1.000
_cell.length_c   1.000
_cell.angle_alpha   90.00
_cell.angle_beta   90.00
_cell.angle_gamma   90.00
#
_symmetry.space_group_name_H-M   'P 1'
#
loop_
_entity.id
_entity.type
_entity.pdbx_description
1 polymer ?
#
loop_
_entity_poly.entity_id
_entity_poly.type
_entity_poly.pdbx_seq_one_letter_code
_entity_poly.pdbx_strand_id
1 'polypeptide(L)'
;MSEPRIRALALCVFHHQGKILVNEFHDVVAKQSLFRPLGGGIEFGERSIDAVVREVYEELGFSISNVRLIGTLESIFTYAGKPGHEIVQVYDARFDDAEIYKKPWLDGLESDGATFKAAWHSGSSFTRESTLVPEGLFDLLKNASLLD
;
A
#
# COMPACT_ATOMS: atom_id res chain seq x y z
N MET A 1 26.85 3.71 -0.36
CA MET A 1 25.48 3.74 -0.90
C MET A 1 25.25 2.40 -1.56
N SER A 2 24.15 1.70 -1.27
CA SER A 2 23.80 0.47 -1.98
C SER A 2 23.57 0.77 -3.46
N GLU A 3 23.97 -0.14 -4.35
CA GLU A 3 23.76 0.00 -5.80
C GLU A 3 22.26 0.09 -6.13
N PRO A 4 21.89 0.82 -7.21
CA PRO A 4 20.53 0.81 -7.72
C PRO A 4 20.07 -0.63 -7.98
N ARG A 5 18.94 -1.01 -7.41
CA ARG A 5 18.35 -2.35 -7.57
C ARG A 5 16.85 -2.25 -7.73
N ILE A 6 16.31 -3.20 -8.47
CA ILE A 6 14.87 -3.46 -8.50
C ILE A 6 14.48 -4.10 -7.17
N ARG A 7 13.43 -3.59 -6.52
CA ARG A 7 12.89 -4.17 -5.29
C ARG A 7 11.63 -4.96 -5.59
N ALA A 8 11.47 -6.13 -4.98
CA ALA A 8 10.20 -6.85 -4.98
C ALA A 8 9.39 -6.45 -3.74
N LEU A 9 8.14 -6.04 -3.93
CA LEU A 9 7.25 -5.61 -2.86
C LEU A 9 5.92 -6.36 -2.92
N ALA A 10 5.24 -6.42 -1.77
CA ALA A 10 3.87 -6.88 -1.66
C ALA A 10 3.04 -5.82 -0.94
N LEU A 11 1.96 -5.35 -1.58
CA LEU A 11 1.03 -4.37 -1.01
C LEU A 11 -0.34 -5.00 -0.79
N CYS A 12 -0.97 -4.65 0.33
CA CYS A 12 -2.29 -5.09 0.73
C CYS A 12 -3.31 -3.96 0.59
N VAL A 13 -4.34 -4.19 -0.21
CA VAL A 13 -5.50 -3.33 -0.30
C VAL A 13 -6.60 -3.87 0.59
N PHE A 14 -7.08 -3.03 1.49
CA PHE A 14 -8.32 -3.27 2.22
C PHE A 14 -9.37 -2.34 1.64
N HIS A 15 -10.48 -2.89 1.16
CA HIS A 15 -11.58 -2.10 0.62
C HIS A 15 -12.82 -2.21 1.53
N HIS A 16 -13.51 -1.10 1.74
CA HIS A 16 -14.74 -1.03 2.52
C HIS A 16 -15.60 0.14 2.08
N GLN A 17 -16.87 -0.11 1.73
CA GLN A 17 -17.85 0.92 1.36
C GLN A 17 -17.34 1.92 0.29
N GLY A 18 -16.75 1.41 -0.79
CA GLY A 18 -16.22 2.25 -1.88
C GLY A 18 -14.96 3.03 -1.53
N LYS A 19 -14.30 2.69 -0.42
CA LYS A 19 -13.03 3.28 0.03
C LYS A 19 -11.96 2.22 0.18
N ILE A 20 -10.70 2.64 0.11
CA ILE A 20 -9.54 1.82 0.44
C ILE A 20 -8.75 2.42 1.60
N LEU A 21 -8.11 1.56 2.38
CA LEU A 21 -7.20 1.96 3.45
C LEU A 21 -5.81 2.26 2.86
N VAL A 22 -5.31 3.46 3.07
CA VAL A 22 -4.03 3.93 2.54
C VAL A 22 -3.29 4.78 3.56
N ASN A 23 -1.95 4.67 3.57
CA ASN A 23 -1.06 5.62 4.24
C ASN A 23 -0.87 6.85 3.36
N GLU A 24 -0.95 8.05 3.94
CA GLU A 24 -0.66 9.32 3.28
C GLU A 24 0.73 9.82 3.68
N PHE A 25 1.55 10.16 2.68
CA PHE A 25 2.86 10.77 2.88
C PHE A 25 3.13 11.84 1.82
N HIS A 26 4.07 12.74 2.11
CA HIS A 26 4.33 13.90 1.27
C HIS A 26 5.71 13.84 0.61
N ASP A 27 5.75 13.92 -0.72
CA ASP A 27 7.01 14.19 -1.42
C ASP A 27 7.29 15.69 -1.37
N VAL A 28 8.16 16.09 -0.44
CA VAL A 28 8.55 17.50 -0.24
C VAL A 28 9.23 18.12 -1.47
N VAL A 29 9.85 17.31 -2.33
CA VAL A 29 10.54 17.80 -3.54
C VAL A 29 9.54 18.02 -4.66
N ALA A 30 8.68 17.04 -4.92
CA ALA A 30 7.65 17.12 -5.94
C ALA A 30 6.42 17.95 -5.50
N LYS A 31 6.32 18.29 -4.20
CA LYS A 31 5.20 19.03 -3.58
C LYS A 31 3.84 18.39 -3.82
N GLN A 32 3.78 17.06 -3.69
CA GLN A 32 2.57 16.27 -3.90
C GLN A 32 2.31 15.36 -2.69
N SER A 33 1.03 15.14 -2.39
CA SER A 33 0.63 14.06 -1.47
C SER A 33 0.56 12.74 -2.24
N LEU A 34 1.08 11.69 -1.62
CA LEU A 34 1.09 10.34 -2.14
C LEU A 34 0.31 9.45 -1.19
N PHE A 35 -0.48 8.55 -1.76
CA PHE A 35 -1.25 7.55 -1.04
C PHE A 35 -0.77 6.17 -1.46
N ARG A 36 -0.48 5.32 -0.49
CA ARG A 36 -0.03 3.94 -0.76
C ARG A 36 -0.75 2.96 0.16
N PRO A 37 -1.20 1.81 -0.36
CA PRO A 37 -1.65 0.72 0.50
C PRO A 37 -0.52 0.21 1.40
N LEU A 38 -0.91 -0.51 2.44
CA LEU A 38 -0.01 -1.09 3.45
C LEU A 38 0.84 -2.20 2.86
N GLY A 39 1.98 -2.46 3.46
CA GLY A 39 2.89 -3.53 3.02
C GLY A 39 4.26 -3.03 2.62
N GLY A 40 5.15 -3.98 2.34
CA GLY A 40 6.58 -3.67 2.23
C GLY A 40 7.35 -4.64 1.36
N GLY A 41 8.60 -4.86 1.75
CA GLY A 41 9.57 -5.64 0.99
C GLY A 41 9.26 -7.13 1.05
N ILE A 42 9.45 -7.82 -0.07
CA ILE A 42 9.52 -9.28 -0.07
C ILE A 42 10.95 -9.68 0.25
N GLU A 43 11.14 -10.42 1.33
CA GLU A 43 12.46 -10.87 1.76
C GLU A 43 12.99 -12.04 0.90
N PHE A 44 14.31 -12.22 0.90
CA PHE A 44 14.91 -13.30 0.12
C PHE A 44 14.46 -14.68 0.67
N GLY A 45 13.85 -15.49 -0.20
CA GLY A 45 13.28 -16.78 0.18
C GLY A 45 11.84 -16.71 0.71
N GLU A 46 11.26 -15.52 0.80
CA GLU A 46 9.88 -15.29 1.21
C GLU A 46 8.94 -15.28 -0.01
N ARG A 47 7.73 -15.84 0.15
CA ARG A 47 6.67 -15.70 -0.88
C ARG A 47 5.97 -14.36 -0.67
N SER A 48 5.55 -13.72 -1.75
CA SER A 48 4.88 -12.42 -1.66
C SER A 48 3.58 -12.44 -0.84
N ILE A 49 2.86 -13.57 -0.80
CA ILE A 49 1.67 -13.73 0.05
C ILE A 49 2.02 -13.81 1.54
N ASP A 50 3.18 -14.38 1.88
CA ASP A 50 3.65 -14.45 3.26
C ASP A 50 4.17 -13.06 3.68
N ALA A 51 4.88 -12.37 2.78
CA ALA A 51 5.35 -11.00 2.97
C ALA A 51 4.21 -10.04 3.29
N VAL A 52 3.12 -10.05 2.51
CA VAL A 52 1.99 -9.13 2.74
C VAL A 52 1.29 -9.38 4.08
N VAL A 53 1.20 -10.64 4.53
CA VAL A 53 0.65 -10.98 5.85
C VAL A 53 1.58 -10.51 6.97
N ARG A 54 2.89 -10.75 6.83
CA ARG A 54 3.90 -10.28 7.79
C ARG A 54 3.89 -8.77 7.91
N GLU A 55 3.98 -8.05 6.79
CA GLU A 55 4.08 -6.59 6.76
C GLU A 55 2.83 -5.94 7.37
N VAL A 56 1.62 -6.41 7.05
CA VAL A 56 0.40 -5.88 7.67
C VAL A 56 0.40 -6.09 9.19
N TYR A 57 0.90 -7.24 9.66
CA TYR A 57 1.01 -7.52 11.08
C TYR A 57 2.09 -6.67 11.76
N GLU A 58 3.24 -6.45 11.12
CA GLU A 58 4.31 -5.60 11.63
C GLU A 58 3.88 -4.12 11.70
N GLU A 59 3.21 -3.63 10.65
CA GLU A 59 2.78 -2.23 10.57
C GLU A 59 1.58 -1.93 11.47
N LEU A 60 0.57 -2.81 11.53
CA LEU A 60 -0.72 -2.52 12.17
C LEU A 60 -1.07 -3.43 13.35
N GLY A 61 -0.37 -4.56 13.54
CA GLY A 61 -0.67 -5.53 14.60
C GLY A 61 -1.96 -6.32 14.39
N PHE A 62 -2.50 -6.36 13.17
CA PHE A 62 -3.77 -7.04 12.87
C PHE A 62 -3.57 -8.29 12.00
N SER A 63 -4.35 -9.33 12.29
CA SER A 63 -4.46 -10.52 11.45
C SER A 63 -5.41 -10.30 10.28
N ILE A 64 -5.08 -10.95 9.16
CA ILE A 64 -5.84 -10.85 7.92
C ILE A 64 -6.13 -12.22 7.32
N SER A 65 -7.23 -12.30 6.57
CA SER A 65 -7.69 -13.49 5.88
C SER A 65 -8.19 -13.16 4.47
N ASN A 66 -8.52 -14.21 3.71
CA ASN A 66 -8.99 -14.11 2.31
C ASN A 66 -8.02 -13.35 1.39
N VAL A 67 -6.72 -13.50 1.66
CA VAL A 67 -5.66 -12.86 0.88
C VAL A 67 -5.66 -13.40 -0.55
N ARG A 68 -5.91 -12.53 -1.52
CA ARG A 68 -5.96 -12.89 -2.94
C ARG A 68 -5.11 -11.93 -3.77
N LEU A 69 -4.36 -12.47 -4.72
CA LEU A 69 -3.60 -11.66 -5.65
C LEU A 69 -4.56 -10.99 -6.65
N ILE A 70 -4.46 -9.68 -6.78
CA ILE A 70 -5.23 -8.87 -7.74
C ILE A 70 -4.42 -8.64 -9.01
N GLY A 71 -3.10 -8.41 -8.88
CA GLY A 71 -2.22 -8.24 -10.03
C GLY A 71 -0.80 -7.89 -9.64
N THR A 72 0.04 -7.70 -10.66
CA THR A 72 1.43 -7.25 -10.52
C THR A 72 1.60 -5.93 -11.25
N LEU A 73 2.28 -4.99 -10.63
CA LEU A 73 2.63 -3.69 -11.21
C LEU A 73 4.14 -3.52 -11.24
N GLU A 74 4.64 -2.86 -12.29
CA GLU A 74 6.01 -2.37 -12.34
C GLU A 74 5.97 -0.86 -12.11
N SER A 75 6.70 -0.38 -11.11
CA SER A 75 6.69 1.02 -10.68
C SER A 75 8.09 1.61 -10.80
N ILE A 76 8.26 2.58 -11.68
CA ILE A 76 9.51 3.33 -11.88
C ILE A 76 9.22 4.78 -11.52
N PHE A 77 9.84 5.30 -10.48
CA PHE A 77 9.50 6.60 -9.92
C PHE A 77 10.71 7.34 -9.36
N THR A 78 10.51 8.61 -9.01
CA THR A 78 11.47 9.38 -8.20
C THR A 78 10.74 9.85 -6.95
N TYR A 79 11.30 9.55 -5.78
CA TYR A 79 10.76 10.01 -4.50
C TYR A 79 11.86 10.70 -3.70
N ALA A 80 11.58 11.90 -3.19
CA ALA A 80 12.55 12.72 -2.47
C ALA A 80 13.90 12.87 -3.22
N GLY A 81 13.83 13.00 -4.55
CA GLY A 81 14.98 13.13 -5.44
C GLY A 81 15.78 11.84 -5.71
N LYS A 82 15.31 10.69 -5.22
CA LYS A 82 15.98 9.39 -5.42
C LYS A 82 15.18 8.51 -6.39
N PRO A 83 15.81 7.89 -7.41
CA PRO A 83 15.12 6.96 -8.29
C PRO A 83 14.77 5.67 -7.55
N GLY A 84 13.59 5.14 -7.84
CA GLY A 84 13.09 3.86 -7.36
C GLY A 84 12.59 3.00 -8.51
N HIS A 85 12.77 1.68 -8.39
CA HIS A 85 12.24 0.69 -9.32
C HIS A 85 11.74 -0.51 -8.52
N GLU A 86 10.44 -0.76 -8.61
CA GLU A 86 9.75 -1.78 -7.82
C GLU A 86 8.92 -2.70 -8.73
N ILE A 87 8.94 -4.00 -8.43
CA ILE A 87 7.96 -4.98 -8.92
C ILE A 87 7.03 -5.28 -7.74
N VAL A 88 5.75 -4.93 -7.89
CA VAL A 88 4.79 -4.88 -6.79
C VAL A 88 3.70 -5.92 -7.01
N GLN A 89 3.61 -6.89 -6.10
CA GLN A 89 2.46 -7.80 -6.01
C GLN A 89 1.36 -7.11 -5.21
N VAL A 90 0.17 -6.96 -5.80
CA VAL A 90 -0.97 -6.29 -5.17
C VAL A 90 -1.99 -7.32 -4.72
N TYR A 91 -2.27 -7.35 -3.43
CA TYR A 91 -3.22 -8.25 -2.80
C TYR A 91 -4.45 -7.50 -2.30
N ASP A 92 -5.59 -8.19 -2.27
CA ASP A 92 -6.79 -7.79 -1.52
C ASP A 92 -6.97 -8.75 -0.34
N ALA A 93 -7.39 -8.24 0.80
CA ALA A 93 -7.60 -9.04 2.01
C ALA A 93 -8.70 -8.45 2.91
N ARG A 94 -9.05 -9.21 3.94
CA ARG A 94 -9.95 -8.79 5.01
C ARG A 94 -9.22 -8.79 6.34
N PHE A 95 -9.47 -7.78 7.17
CA PHE A 95 -9.15 -7.87 8.59
C PHE A 95 -10.08 -8.89 9.24
N ASP A 96 -9.53 -9.71 10.14
CA ASP A 96 -10.33 -10.70 10.87
C ASP A 96 -11.28 -10.04 11.88
N ASP A 97 -10.90 -8.90 12.45
CA ASP A 97 -11.73 -8.08 13.33
C ASP A 97 -12.56 -7.06 12.54
N ALA A 98 -13.88 -7.27 12.49
CA ALA A 98 -14.81 -6.40 11.79
C ALA A 98 -14.92 -4.98 12.41
N GLU A 99 -14.56 -4.80 13.69
CA GLU A 99 -14.61 -3.48 14.34
C GLU A 99 -13.57 -2.50 13.78
N ILE A 100 -12.50 -3.02 13.14
CA ILE A 100 -11.47 -2.21 12.47
C ILE A 100 -12.08 -1.31 11.39
N TYR A 101 -13.07 -1.81 10.65
CA TYR A 101 -13.71 -1.08 9.56
C TYR A 101 -14.57 0.11 10.03
N LYS A 102 -14.89 0.18 11.34
CA LYS A 102 -15.61 1.32 11.92
C LYS A 102 -14.68 2.46 12.32
N LYS A 103 -13.36 2.21 12.39
CA LYS A 103 -12.38 3.21 12.77
C LYS A 103 -12.13 4.18 11.60
N PRO A 104 -12.10 5.50 11.85
CA PRO A 104 -11.85 6.48 10.79
C PRO A 104 -10.43 6.41 10.22
N TRP A 105 -9.46 5.99 11.02
CA TRP A 105 -8.09 5.69 10.64
C TRP A 105 -7.53 4.59 11.54
N LEU A 106 -6.39 4.02 11.13
CA LEU A 106 -5.56 3.10 11.91
C LEU A 106 -4.19 3.75 12.13
N ASP A 107 -3.67 3.64 13.34
CA ASP A 107 -2.29 4.02 13.64
C ASP A 107 -1.38 2.85 13.26
N GLY A 108 -0.30 3.15 12.53
CA GLY A 108 0.67 2.16 12.08
C GLY A 108 2.10 2.54 12.43
N LEU A 109 3.01 1.58 12.27
CA LEU A 109 4.44 1.72 12.51
C LEU A 109 5.23 1.39 11.24
N GLU A 110 6.07 2.31 10.80
CA GLU A 110 7.09 2.05 9.78
C GLU A 110 8.20 1.16 10.38
N SER A 111 8.99 0.52 9.52
CA SER A 111 10.09 -0.35 9.94
C SER A 111 11.18 0.36 10.78
N ASP A 112 11.28 1.69 10.69
CA ASP A 112 12.20 2.51 11.49
C ASP A 112 11.60 2.99 12.82
N GLY A 113 10.36 2.58 13.13
CA GLY A 113 9.62 2.96 14.32
C GLY A 113 8.87 4.28 14.21
N ALA A 114 8.92 4.98 13.05
CA ALA A 114 8.08 6.14 12.82
C ALA A 114 6.60 5.75 12.79
N THR A 115 5.75 6.56 13.40
CA THR A 115 4.30 6.33 13.38
C THR A 115 3.68 6.96 12.14
N PHE A 116 2.73 6.28 11.52
CA PHE A 116 1.92 6.82 10.44
C PHE A 116 0.42 6.60 10.69
N LYS A 117 -0.42 7.24 9.86
CA LYS A 117 -1.87 7.06 9.90
C LYS A 117 -2.37 6.53 8.56
N ALA A 118 -3.04 5.39 8.60
CA ALA A 118 -3.74 4.84 7.46
C ALA A 118 -5.23 5.21 7.54
N ALA A 119 -5.76 5.88 6.52
CA ALA A 119 -7.16 6.34 6.50
C ALA A 119 -7.92 5.76 5.31
N TRP A 120 -9.25 5.74 5.42
CA TRP A 120 -10.14 5.25 4.37
C TRP A 120 -10.45 6.35 3.34
N HIS A 121 -9.98 6.19 2.11
CA HIS A 121 -10.16 7.15 1.03
C HIS A 121 -10.97 6.57 -0.14
N SER A 122 -11.86 7.37 -0.71
CA SER A 122 -12.61 7.02 -1.92
C SER A 122 -11.78 7.31 -3.17
N GLY A 123 -12.18 6.76 -4.32
CA GLY A 123 -11.50 6.98 -5.59
C GLY A 123 -11.35 8.48 -5.94
N SER A 124 -12.35 9.29 -5.58
CA SER A 124 -12.33 10.74 -5.75
C SER A 124 -11.28 11.49 -4.93
N SER A 125 -10.66 10.86 -3.92
CA SER A 125 -9.55 11.45 -3.18
C SER A 125 -8.25 11.45 -3.98
N PHE A 126 -8.16 10.61 -5.02
CA PHE A 126 -6.94 10.44 -5.78
C PHE A 126 -6.96 11.35 -7.01
N THR A 127 -6.09 12.34 -7.00
CA THR A 127 -5.93 13.33 -8.07
C THR A 127 -4.47 13.42 -8.50
N ARG A 128 -4.15 14.33 -9.41
CA ARG A 128 -2.76 14.58 -9.82
C ARG A 128 -1.89 15.11 -8.67
N GLU A 129 -2.47 15.91 -7.78
CA GLU A 129 -1.79 16.49 -6.61
C GLU A 129 -1.83 15.55 -5.38
N SER A 130 -2.66 14.50 -5.44
CA SER A 130 -2.95 13.52 -4.40
C SER A 130 -2.92 12.13 -5.01
N THR A 131 -1.74 11.67 -5.44
CA THR A 131 -1.62 10.50 -6.32
C THR A 131 -1.64 9.19 -5.55
N LEU A 132 -2.45 8.22 -6.01
CA LEU A 132 -2.39 6.84 -5.55
C LEU A 132 -1.23 6.11 -6.24
N VAL A 133 -0.32 5.54 -5.46
CA VAL A 133 0.87 4.82 -5.94
C VAL A 133 0.86 3.35 -5.49
N PRO A 134 1.49 2.43 -6.24
CA PRO A 134 2.25 2.64 -7.49
C PRO A 134 1.39 3.07 -8.69
N GLU A 135 2.04 3.58 -9.74
CA GLU A 135 1.39 3.90 -11.01
C GLU A 135 0.59 2.68 -11.53
N GLY A 136 -0.62 2.93 -12.04
CA GLY A 136 -1.53 1.88 -12.50
C GLY A 136 -2.36 1.22 -11.40
N LEU A 137 -2.09 1.48 -10.10
CA LEU A 137 -2.88 0.89 -9.00
C LEU A 137 -4.37 1.28 -9.08
N PHE A 138 -4.68 2.54 -9.39
CA PHE A 138 -6.07 2.98 -9.50
C PHE A 138 -6.86 2.15 -10.53
N ASP A 139 -6.31 2.00 -11.74
CA ASP A 139 -6.94 1.22 -12.81
C ASP A 139 -7.02 -0.27 -12.46
N LEU A 140 -6.01 -0.82 -11.81
CA LEU A 140 -6.02 -2.20 -11.33
C LEU A 140 -7.17 -2.44 -10.34
N LEU A 141 -7.38 -1.53 -9.39
CA LEU A 141 -8.45 -1.63 -8.40
C LEU A 141 -9.83 -1.42 -9.01
N LYS A 142 -9.95 -0.50 -9.97
CA LYS A 142 -11.18 -0.29 -10.72
C LYS A 142 -11.59 -1.51 -11.52
N ASN A 143 -10.64 -2.12 -12.23
CA ASN A 143 -10.88 -3.36 -12.98
C ASN A 143 -11.24 -4.53 -12.07
N ALA A 144 -10.74 -4.56 -10.84
CA ALA A 144 -11.09 -5.54 -9.82
C ALA A 144 -12.40 -5.23 -9.07
N SER A 145 -13.09 -4.12 -9.40
CA SER A 145 -14.30 -3.63 -8.70
C SER A 145 -14.08 -3.39 -7.20
N LEU A 146 -12.89 -2.92 -6.83
CA LEU A 146 -12.52 -2.59 -5.44
C LEU A 146 -12.54 -1.09 -5.15
N LEU A 147 -12.60 -0.28 -6.20
CA LEU A 147 -12.63 1.18 -6.15
C LEU A 147 -13.38 1.70 -7.38
N ASP A 148 -14.16 2.78 -7.22
CA ASP A 148 -14.91 3.42 -8.31
C ASP A 148 -14.21 4.67 -8.86
#